data_AF-A0A954KZ37-F1
#
_entry.id   AF-A0A954KZ37-F1
#
_cell.length_a   1.000
_cell.length_b   1.000
_cell.length_c   1.000
_cell.angle_alpha   90.00
_cell.angle_beta   90.00
_cell.angle_gamma   90.00
#
_symmetry.space_group_name_H-M   'P 1'
#
loop_
_entity.id
_entity.type
_entity.pdbx_description
1 polymer ?
#
loop_
_entity_poly.entity_id
_entity_poly.type
_entity_poly.pdbx_seq_one_letter_code
_entity_poly.pdbx_strand_id
1 'polypeptide(L)'
;MQHHEWAAEVKRLLKSKNATPADWDVLLSQTDAARRSSVNDWHVQQTSGNYADYLRQSDDLEAAARIDQRIADDAEECIRYWHTAAGSSLAQAALDQFKLGNKQQAVSLAKRAISHFGHTADPSSIYETLISTLRNHLQDAG
;
A
#
# COMPACT_ATOMS: atom_id res chain seq x y z
N MET A 1 -1.28 9.13 -17.75
CA MET A 1 -2.06 9.97 -16.82
C MET A 1 -1.10 10.57 -15.82
N GLN A 2 -1.10 11.89 -15.69
CA GLN A 2 -0.35 12.65 -14.70
C GLN A 2 -1.14 12.84 -13.40
N HIS A 3 -0.47 13.19 -12.30
CA HIS A 3 -1.10 13.32 -10.98
C HIS A 3 -2.34 14.24 -10.97
N HIS A 4 -2.28 15.41 -11.61
CA HIS A 4 -3.38 16.36 -11.62
C HIS A 4 -4.61 15.84 -12.38
N GLU A 5 -4.39 15.09 -13.47
CA GLU A 5 -5.46 14.43 -14.24
C GLU A 5 -6.13 13.35 -13.40
N TRP A 6 -5.32 12.50 -12.74
CA TRP A 6 -5.81 11.48 -11.81
C TRP A 6 -6.64 12.10 -10.68
N ALA A 7 -6.13 13.14 -10.02
CA ALA A 7 -6.81 13.79 -8.90
C ALA A 7 -8.14 14.44 -9.32
N ALA A 8 -8.17 15.07 -10.51
CA ALA A 8 -9.40 15.63 -11.06
C ALA A 8 -10.43 14.54 -11.33
N GLU A 9 -10.01 13.40 -11.87
CA GLU A 9 -10.90 12.30 -12.22
C GLU A 9 -11.44 11.57 -10.99
N VAL A 10 -10.61 11.30 -9.99
CA VAL A 10 -11.05 10.79 -8.68
C VAL A 10 -12.10 11.74 -8.08
N LYS A 11 -11.82 13.05 -8.07
CA LYS A 11 -12.75 14.05 -7.52
C LYS A 11 -14.07 14.10 -8.31
N ARG A 12 -14.02 13.92 -9.64
CA ARG A 12 -15.19 13.84 -10.51
C ARG A 12 -16.04 12.63 -10.15
N LEU A 13 -15.43 11.44 -10.05
CA LEU A 13 -16.13 10.20 -9.71
C LEU A 13 -16.75 10.26 -8.31
N LEU A 14 -16.00 10.71 -7.30
CA LEU A 14 -16.50 10.84 -5.93
C LEU A 14 -17.69 11.80 -5.78
N LYS A 15 -17.77 12.84 -6.63
CA LYS A 15 -18.87 13.81 -6.60
C LYS A 15 -20.05 13.42 -7.49
N SER A 16 -19.87 12.47 -8.40
CA SER A 16 -20.89 12.07 -9.35
C SER A 16 -21.92 11.15 -8.68
N LYS A 17 -23.19 11.52 -8.72
CA LYS A 17 -24.30 10.64 -8.30
C LYS A 17 -24.55 9.48 -9.27
N ASN A 18 -23.98 9.56 -10.48
CA ASN A 18 -24.18 8.59 -11.55
C ASN A 18 -22.90 7.81 -11.88
N ALA A 19 -21.86 7.88 -11.03
CA ALA A 19 -20.66 7.07 -11.24
C ALA A 19 -21.02 5.58 -11.13
N THR A 20 -20.58 4.81 -12.13
CA THR A 20 -20.78 3.37 -12.23
C THR A 20 -19.49 2.63 -11.88
N PRO A 21 -19.55 1.33 -11.54
CA PRO A 21 -18.35 0.51 -11.40
C PRO A 21 -17.44 0.55 -12.64
N ALA A 22 -18.03 0.57 -13.84
CA ALA A 22 -17.27 0.66 -15.09
C ALA A 22 -16.44 1.96 -15.20
N ASP A 23 -16.92 3.07 -14.65
CA ASP A 23 -16.14 4.32 -14.62
C ASP A 23 -14.88 4.19 -13.73
N TRP A 24 -15.00 3.46 -12.62
CA TRP A 24 -13.86 3.17 -11.74
C TRP A 24 -12.87 2.20 -12.40
N ASP A 25 -13.36 1.20 -13.11
CA ASP A 25 -12.52 0.25 -13.85
C ASP A 25 -11.70 0.94 -14.95
N VAL A 26 -12.30 1.92 -15.64
CA VAL A 26 -11.61 2.75 -16.63
C VAL A 26 -10.49 3.56 -15.97
N LEU A 27 -10.79 4.27 -14.87
CA LEU A 27 -9.78 5.04 -14.15
C LEU A 27 -8.65 4.14 -13.62
N LEU A 28 -8.97 2.97 -13.08
CA LEU A 28 -7.98 2.01 -12.60
C LEU A 28 -7.06 1.54 -13.73
N SER A 29 -7.63 1.20 -14.88
CA SER A 29 -6.88 0.76 -16.06
C SER A 29 -5.93 1.84 -16.57
N GLN A 30 -6.41 3.10 -16.64
CA GLN A 30 -5.60 4.24 -17.04
C GLN A 30 -4.46 4.53 -16.05
N THR A 31 -4.75 4.40 -14.75
CA THR A 31 -3.76 4.60 -13.69
C THR A 31 -2.67 3.53 -13.74
N ASP A 32 -3.02 2.26 -13.94
CA ASP A 32 -2.04 1.18 -14.04
C ASP A 32 -1.19 1.29 -15.31
N ALA A 33 -1.80 1.64 -16.46
CA ALA A 33 -1.06 1.89 -17.69
C ALA A 33 -0.03 3.02 -17.51
N ALA A 34 -0.43 4.12 -16.87
CA ALA A 34 0.47 5.23 -16.56
C ALA A 34 1.64 4.78 -15.67
N ARG A 35 1.35 4.06 -14.58
CA ARG A 35 2.34 3.52 -13.63
C ARG A 35 3.39 2.63 -14.31
N ARG A 36 2.98 1.78 -15.25
CA ARG A 36 3.91 0.88 -15.98
C ARG A 36 4.88 1.64 -16.89
N SER A 37 4.47 2.80 -17.39
CA SER A 37 5.26 3.62 -18.31
C SER A 37 6.11 4.70 -17.64
N SER A 38 5.96 4.91 -16.33
CA SER A 38 6.61 6.02 -15.62
C SER A 38 7.99 5.65 -15.08
N VAL A 39 8.95 6.56 -15.24
CA VAL A 39 10.13 6.62 -14.36
C VAL A 39 9.63 6.89 -12.94
N ASN A 40 10.01 6.04 -12.00
CA ASN A 40 9.48 6.00 -10.63
C ASN A 40 10.61 5.81 -9.61
N ASP A 41 10.26 5.73 -8.33
CA ASP A 41 11.22 5.65 -7.23
C ASP A 41 12.22 4.49 -7.38
N TRP A 42 11.80 3.37 -7.97
CA TRP A 42 12.71 2.26 -8.26
C TRP A 42 13.82 2.66 -9.25
N HIS A 43 13.50 3.43 -10.30
CA HIS A 43 14.49 3.93 -11.25
C HIS A 43 15.43 4.97 -10.61
N VAL A 44 14.91 5.79 -9.70
CA VAL A 44 15.72 6.75 -8.93
C VAL A 44 16.72 5.98 -8.07
N GLN A 45 16.27 4.99 -7.30
CA GLN A 45 17.12 4.16 -6.45
C GLN A 45 18.18 3.40 -7.26
N GLN A 46 17.83 2.83 -8.41
CA GLN A 46 18.79 2.20 -9.34
C GLN A 46 19.86 3.17 -9.81
N THR A 47 19.46 4.39 -10.21
CA THR A 47 20.39 5.43 -10.65
C THR A 47 21.31 5.88 -9.52
N SER A 48 20.76 6.06 -8.31
CA SER A 48 21.52 6.37 -7.10
C SER A 48 22.54 5.27 -6.78
N GLY A 49 22.17 4.00 -6.87
CA GLY A 49 23.08 2.88 -6.66
C GLY A 49 24.24 2.88 -7.66
N ASN A 50 23.94 3.06 -8.96
CA ASN A 50 24.98 3.19 -9.99
C ASN A 50 25.93 4.36 -9.72
N TYR A 51 25.41 5.48 -9.21
CA TYR A 51 26.23 6.63 -8.84
C TYR A 51 27.11 6.36 -7.61
N ALA A 52 26.58 5.67 -6.60
CA ALA A 52 27.37 5.22 -5.46
C ALA A 52 28.51 4.27 -5.90
N ASP A 53 28.23 3.34 -6.82
CA ASP A 53 29.25 2.45 -7.41
C ASP A 53 30.37 3.24 -8.11
N TYR A 54 30.00 4.25 -8.90
CA TYR A 54 30.96 5.14 -9.55
C TYR A 54 31.83 5.91 -8.55
N LEU A 55 31.24 6.43 -7.48
CA LEU A 55 31.97 7.13 -6.42
C LEU A 55 32.94 6.20 -5.68
N ARG A 56 32.54 4.94 -5.41
CA ARG A 56 33.45 3.94 -4.82
C ARG A 56 34.63 3.63 -5.73
N GLN A 57 34.42 3.55 -7.04
CA GLN A 57 35.53 3.37 -8.00
C GLN A 57 36.50 4.56 -8.04
N SER A 58 36.05 5.73 -7.61
CA SER A 58 36.83 6.97 -7.55
C SER A 58 37.40 7.26 -6.14
N ASP A 59 37.34 6.28 -5.23
CA ASP A 59 37.78 6.37 -3.82
C ASP A 59 37.02 7.41 -2.96
N ASP A 60 35.88 7.92 -3.43
CA ASP A 60 34.96 8.75 -2.63
C ASP A 60 33.97 7.87 -1.86
N LEU A 61 34.51 7.12 -0.89
CA LEU A 61 33.75 6.16 -0.10
C LEU A 61 32.70 6.84 0.80
N GLU A 62 32.97 8.06 1.26
CA GLU A 62 32.08 8.80 2.15
C GLU A 62 30.80 9.22 1.41
N ALA A 63 30.92 9.76 0.20
CA ALA A 63 29.77 10.11 -0.61
C ALA A 63 28.96 8.88 -1.04
N ALA A 64 29.63 7.79 -1.41
CA ALA A 64 28.96 6.55 -1.76
C ALA A 64 28.14 5.99 -0.58
N ALA A 65 28.73 5.93 0.62
CA ALA A 65 28.06 5.42 1.81
C ALA A 65 26.80 6.24 2.18
N ARG A 66 26.85 7.57 2.02
CA ARG A 66 25.67 8.44 2.24
C ARG A 66 24.54 8.14 1.26
N ILE A 67 24.86 7.85 0.00
CA ILE A 67 23.85 7.50 -1.00
C ILE A 67 23.22 6.15 -0.66
N ASP A 68 24.05 5.15 -0.35
CA ASP A 68 23.56 3.81 0.02
C ASP A 68 22.68 3.86 1.27
N GLN A 69 23.04 4.66 2.28
CA GLN A 69 22.20 4.89 3.46
C GLN A 69 20.85 5.50 3.08
N ARG A 70 20.84 6.52 2.21
CA ARG A 70 19.60 7.15 1.78
C ARG A 70 18.68 6.19 1.01
N ILE A 71 19.25 5.34 0.16
CA ILE A 71 18.48 4.27 -0.52
C ILE A 71 17.81 3.36 0.51
N ALA A 72 18.53 2.97 1.56
CA ALA A 72 18.00 2.14 2.64
C ALA A 72 16.86 2.86 3.40
N ASP A 73 17.06 4.12 3.79
CA ASP A 73 16.05 4.92 4.49
C ASP A 73 14.75 5.04 3.67
N ASP A 74 14.87 5.34 2.36
CA ASP A 74 13.74 5.43 1.43
C ASP A 74 13.03 4.07 1.29
N ALA A 75 13.79 2.97 1.21
CA ALA A 75 13.23 1.61 1.12
C ALA A 75 12.47 1.22 2.39
N GLU A 76 12.98 1.58 3.57
CA GLU A 76 12.29 1.34 4.84
C GLU A 76 10.98 2.13 4.94
N GLU A 77 10.95 3.38 4.47
CA GLU A 77 9.72 4.17 4.40
C GLU A 77 8.69 3.50 3.49
N CYS A 78 9.11 3.05 2.31
CA CYS A 78 8.27 2.30 1.39
C CYS A 78 7.71 1.03 2.04
N ILE A 79 8.54 0.27 2.75
CA ILE A 79 8.13 -0.95 3.46
C ILE A 79 7.04 -0.61 4.48
N ARG A 80 7.25 0.40 5.35
CA ARG A 80 6.25 0.82 6.35
C ARG A 80 4.92 1.22 5.69
N TYR A 81 4.98 1.97 4.59
CA TYR A 81 3.81 2.34 3.81
C TYR A 81 3.06 1.10 3.29
N TRP A 82 3.78 0.16 2.66
CA TRP A 82 3.18 -1.04 2.08
C TRP A 82 2.61 -2.00 3.12
N HIS A 83 3.23 -2.13 4.31
CA HIS A 83 2.65 -2.86 5.43
C HIS A 83 1.30 -2.24 5.86
N THR A 84 1.25 -0.92 6.00
CA THR A 84 0.01 -0.21 6.37
C THR A 84 -1.09 -0.39 5.33
N ALA A 85 -0.75 -0.24 4.04
CA ALA A 85 -1.68 -0.41 2.94
C ALA A 85 -2.22 -1.84 2.85
N ALA A 86 -1.32 -2.84 2.90
CA ALA A 86 -1.69 -4.26 2.86
C ALA A 86 -2.58 -4.64 4.05
N GLY A 87 -2.20 -4.22 5.27
CA GLY A 87 -2.98 -4.44 6.49
C GLY A 87 -4.40 -3.90 6.36
N SER A 88 -4.53 -2.65 5.90
CA SER A 88 -5.83 -1.98 5.74
C SER A 88 -6.71 -2.64 4.69
N SER A 89 -6.17 -2.97 3.51
CA SER A 89 -6.95 -3.64 2.46
C SER A 89 -7.39 -5.06 2.87
N LEU A 90 -6.51 -5.81 3.55
CA LEU A 90 -6.85 -7.14 4.07
C LEU A 90 -7.91 -7.07 5.18
N ALA A 91 -7.84 -6.05 6.05
CA ALA A 91 -8.84 -5.81 7.08
C ALA A 91 -10.22 -5.51 6.46
N GLN A 92 -10.28 -4.63 5.47
CA GLN A 92 -11.52 -4.32 4.76
C GLN A 92 -12.10 -5.58 4.11
N ALA A 93 -11.27 -6.33 3.40
CA ALA A 93 -11.68 -7.58 2.77
C ALA A 93 -12.20 -8.60 3.81
N ALA A 94 -11.57 -8.72 4.97
CA ALA A 94 -12.03 -9.59 6.05
C ALA A 94 -13.41 -9.18 6.58
N LEU A 95 -13.61 -7.88 6.83
CA LEU A 95 -14.91 -7.33 7.27
C LEU A 95 -16.02 -7.61 6.25
N ASP A 96 -15.74 -7.44 4.96
CA ASP A 96 -16.71 -7.73 3.92
C ASP A 96 -17.01 -9.24 3.79
N GLN A 97 -16.02 -10.11 3.98
CA GLN A 97 -16.24 -11.56 4.05
C GLN A 97 -17.07 -11.98 5.27
N PHE A 98 -16.92 -11.32 6.42
CA PHE A 98 -17.79 -11.55 7.58
C PHE A 98 -19.25 -11.19 7.26
N LYS A 99 -19.50 -10.06 6.60
CA LYS A 99 -20.86 -9.67 6.15
C LYS A 99 -21.46 -10.65 5.16
N LEU A 100 -20.63 -11.26 4.31
CA LEU A 100 -21.04 -12.29 3.34
C LEU A 100 -21.24 -13.68 3.98
N GLY A 101 -20.96 -13.85 5.28
CA GLY A 101 -21.07 -15.13 5.98
C GLY A 101 -19.91 -16.11 5.76
N ASN A 102 -18.88 -15.71 5.01
CA ASN A 102 -17.71 -16.53 4.68
C ASN A 102 -16.68 -16.54 5.81
N LYS A 103 -17.07 -17.05 6.99
CA LYS A 103 -16.30 -16.94 8.24
C LYS A 103 -14.85 -17.44 8.13
N GLN A 104 -14.61 -18.58 7.49
CA GLN A 104 -13.25 -19.15 7.37
C GLN A 104 -12.31 -18.23 6.58
N GLN A 105 -12.79 -17.69 5.45
CA GLN A 105 -12.02 -16.76 4.63
C GLN A 105 -11.79 -15.44 5.38
N ALA A 106 -12.82 -14.94 6.07
CA ALA A 106 -12.74 -13.72 6.86
C ALA A 106 -11.66 -13.81 7.95
N VAL A 107 -11.62 -14.91 8.72
CA VAL A 107 -10.59 -15.14 9.75
C VAL A 107 -9.19 -15.26 9.14
N SER A 108 -9.06 -15.94 8.00
CA SER A 108 -7.78 -16.06 7.29
C SER A 108 -7.22 -14.69 6.88
N LEU A 109 -8.06 -13.83 6.28
CA LEU A 109 -7.70 -12.47 5.90
C LEU A 109 -7.39 -11.59 7.12
N ALA A 110 -8.20 -11.70 8.18
CA ALA A 110 -7.99 -10.94 9.42
C ALA A 110 -6.63 -11.23 10.06
N LYS A 111 -6.21 -12.51 10.12
CA LYS A 111 -4.89 -12.90 10.65
C LYS A 111 -3.76 -12.28 9.85
N ARG A 112 -3.87 -12.28 8.52
CA ARG A 112 -2.87 -11.64 7.64
C ARG A 112 -2.84 -10.13 7.85
N ALA A 113 -4.00 -9.47 7.97
CA ALA A 113 -4.07 -8.04 8.26
C ALA A 113 -3.34 -7.67 9.55
N ILE A 114 -3.62 -8.39 10.65
CA ILE A 114 -2.99 -8.18 11.97
C ILE A 114 -1.47 -8.35 11.89
N SER A 115 -0.98 -9.34 11.13
CA SER A 115 0.46 -9.54 10.94
C SER A 115 1.14 -8.32 10.29
N HIS A 116 0.45 -7.59 9.41
CA HIS A 116 1.01 -6.38 8.81
C HIS A 116 0.96 -5.19 9.77
N PHE A 117 -0.12 -5.02 10.53
CA PHE A 117 -0.25 -3.94 11.52
C PHE A 117 0.73 -4.05 12.70
N GLY A 118 1.28 -5.23 12.99
CA GLY A 118 2.37 -5.38 13.97
C GLY A 118 3.63 -4.54 13.65
N HIS A 119 3.72 -4.01 12.43
CA HIS A 119 4.84 -3.18 11.94
C HIS A 119 4.47 -1.69 11.84
N THR A 120 3.28 -1.28 12.30
CA THR A 120 2.77 0.09 12.20
C THR A 120 2.59 0.71 13.58
N ALA A 121 3.05 1.96 13.76
CA ALA A 121 3.00 2.64 15.05
C ALA A 121 1.61 3.08 15.50
N ASP A 122 0.65 3.18 14.57
CA ASP A 122 -0.71 3.64 14.85
C ASP A 122 -1.75 2.74 14.15
N PRO A 123 -2.55 1.96 14.88
CA PRO A 123 -3.57 1.12 14.28
C PRO A 123 -4.71 2.00 13.76
N SER A 124 -4.93 1.98 12.44
CA SER A 124 -6.03 2.73 11.83
C SER A 124 -7.40 2.27 12.36
N SER A 125 -8.44 3.10 12.27
CA SER A 125 -9.80 2.77 12.76
C SER A 125 -10.38 1.45 12.22
N ILE A 126 -9.89 1.01 11.05
CA ILE A 126 -10.25 -0.29 10.47
C ILE A 126 -9.69 -1.48 11.26
N TYR A 127 -8.53 -1.32 11.90
CA TYR A 127 -7.94 -2.34 12.76
C TYR A 127 -8.79 -2.57 13.99
N GLU A 128 -9.21 -1.50 14.68
CA GLU A 128 -10.07 -1.61 15.86
C GLU A 128 -11.41 -2.28 15.52
N THR A 129 -12.00 -1.87 14.40
CA THR A 129 -13.22 -2.47 13.85
C THR A 129 -13.03 -3.96 13.58
N LEU A 130 -11.93 -4.33 12.91
CA LEU A 130 -11.59 -5.72 12.61
C LEU A 130 -11.45 -6.57 13.88
N ILE A 131 -10.72 -6.07 14.88
CA ILE A 131 -10.52 -6.78 16.15
C ILE A 131 -11.85 -6.99 16.88
N SER A 132 -12.71 -5.97 16.91
CA SER A 132 -14.04 -6.06 17.50
C SER A 132 -14.90 -7.12 16.79
N THR A 133 -15.00 -7.05 15.45
CA THR A 133 -15.74 -8.03 14.64
C THR A 133 -15.22 -9.45 14.81
N LEU A 134 -13.89 -9.62 14.83
CA LEU A 134 -13.27 -10.92 15.02
C LEU A 134 -13.60 -11.52 16.40
N ARG A 135 -13.56 -10.71 17.47
CA ARG A 135 -13.92 -11.17 18.82
C ARG A 135 -15.36 -11.66 18.90
N ASN A 136 -16.30 -10.90 18.36
CA ASN A 136 -17.72 -11.29 18.37
C ASN A 136 -17.93 -12.63 17.66
N HIS A 137 -17.33 -12.81 16.47
CA HIS A 137 -17.49 -14.04 15.71
C HIS A 137 -16.74 -15.26 16.25
N LEU A 138 -15.71 -15.07 17.08
CA LEU A 138 -15.04 -16.15 17.79
C LEU A 138 -15.81 -16.55 19.06
N GLN A 139 -16.55 -15.64 19.69
CA GLN A 139 -17.41 -15.93 20.85
C GLN A 139 -18.67 -16.69 20.44
N ASP A 140 -19.24 -16.43 19.26
CA ASP A 140 -20.41 -17.15 18.73
C ASP A 140 -20.12 -18.60 18.28
N ALA A 141 -18.86 -19.06 18.37
CA ALA A 141 -18.41 -20.35 17.88
C ALA A 141 -18.01 -21.34 18.99
N GLY A 142 -18.11 -20.94 20.26
CA GLY A 142 -17.86 -21.77 21.45
C GLY A 142 -19.14 -22.04 22.23
#